data_AF-A0A2S6GEM7-F1
#
_entry.id   AF-A0A2S6GEM7-F1
#
_cell.length_a   1.000
_cell.length_b   1.000
_cell.length_c   1.000
_cell.angle_alpha   90.00
_cell.angle_beta   90.00
_cell.angle_gamma   90.00
#
_symmetry.space_group_name_H-M   'P 1'
#
loop_
_entity.id
_entity.type
_entity.pdbx_description
1 polymer ?
#
loop_
_entity_poly.entity_id
_entity_poly.type
_entity_poly.pdbx_seq_one_letter_code
_entity_poly.pdbx_strand_id
1 'polypeptide(L)'
;MTPSTPIRLRDIRWGVASAVGVLFFFAGIWVFTAVESRTGLTTNALSVARTGSAEVRSCSADPLRLWLTSVCDAQVRWAGESTTVARRVHSTHPLSGTVEVQLRNEGHSRNGGRSGRTVVAADYPHHQDGALYFVVMTGICGGGLALGIVLGSLLSKLLPPRRPERLRLRPLRRLRRKR
;
A
#
# COMPACT_ATOMS: atom_id res chain seq x y z
N MET A 1 -44.07 27.93 -1.73
CA MET A 1 -43.81 26.54 -2.16
C MET A 1 -42.38 26.49 -2.70
N THR A 2 -41.43 25.99 -1.93
CA THR A 2 -40.04 25.80 -2.40
C THR A 2 -39.93 24.42 -3.06
N PRO A 3 -39.50 24.32 -4.32
CA PRO A 3 -39.37 23.05 -5.01
C PRO A 3 -38.32 22.20 -4.30
N SER A 4 -38.73 21.05 -3.77
CA SER A 4 -37.82 20.02 -3.30
C SER A 4 -37.06 19.47 -4.49
N THR A 5 -35.78 19.81 -4.61
CA THR A 5 -34.89 19.31 -5.66
C THR A 5 -34.83 17.79 -5.57
N PRO A 6 -35.28 17.03 -6.59
CA PRO A 6 -35.13 15.59 -6.57
C PRO A 6 -33.63 15.27 -6.69
N ILE A 7 -33.08 14.59 -5.67
CA ILE A 7 -31.78 13.93 -5.78
C ILE A 7 -31.86 13.02 -7.01
N ARG A 8 -31.15 13.37 -8.07
CA ARG A 8 -31.30 12.70 -9.37
C ARG A 8 -30.70 11.31 -9.23
N LEU A 9 -31.39 10.30 -9.75
CA LEU A 9 -30.91 8.91 -9.85
C LEU A 9 -29.47 8.79 -10.42
N ARG A 10 -29.01 9.81 -11.16
CA ARG A 10 -27.66 9.95 -11.71
C ARG A 10 -26.57 10.04 -10.63
N ASP A 11 -26.86 10.63 -9.47
CA ASP A 11 -25.88 10.86 -8.39
C ASP A 11 -25.55 9.54 -7.66
N ILE A 12 -26.53 8.64 -7.53
CA ILE A 12 -26.37 7.35 -6.83
C ILE A 12 -25.55 6.35 -7.67
N ARG A 13 -25.71 6.35 -9.00
CA ARG A 13 -24.95 5.46 -9.90
C ARG A 13 -23.48 5.84 -9.97
N TRP A 14 -23.20 7.15 -9.92
CA TRP A 14 -21.84 7.65 -9.76
C TRP A 14 -21.21 7.23 -8.43
N GLY A 15 -21.98 7.19 -7.34
CA GLY A 15 -21.50 6.72 -6.04
C GLY A 15 -20.95 5.29 -6.05
N VAL A 16 -21.61 4.36 -6.73
CA VAL A 16 -21.13 2.97 -6.86
C VAL A 16 -19.87 2.88 -7.72
N ALA A 17 -19.84 3.57 -8.86
CA ALA A 17 -18.68 3.59 -9.74
C ALA A 17 -17.44 4.18 -9.04
N SER A 18 -17.63 5.29 -8.31
CA SER A 18 -16.56 5.91 -7.51
C SER A 18 -16.08 4.99 -6.38
N ALA A 19 -16.99 4.33 -5.66
CA ALA A 19 -16.62 3.43 -4.56
C ALA A 19 -15.76 2.25 -5.05
N VAL A 20 -16.15 1.62 -6.16
CA VAL A 20 -15.35 0.53 -6.78
C VAL A 20 -14.03 1.06 -7.31
N GLY A 21 -14.02 2.23 -7.94
CA GLY A 21 -12.80 2.91 -8.38
C GLY A 21 -11.78 3.10 -7.24
N VAL A 22 -12.23 3.66 -6.12
CA VAL A 22 -11.39 3.88 -4.93
C VAL A 22 -10.85 2.57 -4.36
N LEU A 23 -11.68 1.52 -4.32
CA LEU A 23 -11.23 0.20 -3.85
C LEU A 23 -10.12 -0.37 -4.73
N PHE A 24 -10.26 -0.30 -6.05
CA PHE A 24 -9.22 -0.77 -6.97
C PHE A 24 -7.97 0.12 -6.95
N PHE A 25 -8.10 1.41 -6.67
CA PHE A 25 -6.95 2.29 -6.46
C PHE A 25 -6.11 1.84 -5.25
N PHE A 26 -6.76 1.53 -4.12
CA PHE A 26 -6.05 0.99 -2.94
C PHE A 26 -5.45 -0.40 -3.19
N ALA A 27 -6.17 -1.26 -3.92
CA ALA A 27 -5.61 -2.54 -4.36
C ALA A 27 -4.38 -2.33 -5.27
N GLY A 28 -4.42 -1.33 -6.16
CA GLY A 28 -3.30 -0.91 -7.00
C GLY A 28 -2.11 -0.43 -6.17
N ILE A 29 -2.33 0.40 -5.14
CA ILE A 29 -1.27 0.80 -4.20
C ILE A 29 -0.65 -0.44 -3.55
N TRP A 30 -1.48 -1.38 -3.09
CA TRP A 30 -0.96 -2.60 -2.45
C TRP A 30 -0.10 -3.43 -3.41
N VAL A 31 -0.57 -3.65 -4.64
CA VAL A 31 0.22 -4.31 -5.69
C VAL A 31 1.52 -3.55 -5.97
N PHE A 32 1.45 -2.23 -6.09
CA PHE A 32 2.63 -1.40 -6.31
C PHE A 32 3.66 -1.57 -5.19
N THR A 33 3.25 -1.52 -3.92
CA THR A 33 4.17 -1.72 -2.77
C THR A 33 4.82 -3.10 -2.77
N ALA A 34 4.10 -4.13 -3.21
CA ALA A 34 4.64 -5.48 -3.35
C ALA A 34 5.68 -5.55 -4.49
N VAL A 35 5.38 -4.96 -5.66
CA VAL A 35 6.30 -4.89 -6.81
C VAL A 35 7.54 -4.07 -6.48
N GLU A 36 7.39 -2.93 -5.82
CA GLU A 36 8.48 -2.08 -5.33
C GLU A 36 9.43 -2.91 -4.47
N SER A 37 8.87 -3.63 -3.48
CA SER A 37 9.67 -4.44 -2.57
C SER A 37 10.40 -5.59 -3.28
N ARG A 38 9.81 -6.19 -4.32
CA ARG A 38 10.40 -7.32 -5.05
C ARG A 38 11.50 -6.90 -6.02
N THR A 39 11.33 -5.73 -6.65
CA THR A 39 12.28 -5.18 -7.62
C THR A 39 13.34 -4.32 -6.95
N GLY A 40 13.13 -3.87 -5.71
CA GLY A 40 14.01 -2.93 -5.04
C GLY A 40 14.00 -1.54 -5.69
N LEU A 41 12.95 -1.22 -6.42
CA LEU A 41 12.79 0.07 -7.10
C LEU A 41 12.57 1.15 -6.04
N THR A 42 13.39 2.19 -6.02
CA THR A 42 13.22 3.28 -5.06
C THR A 42 13.67 4.61 -5.65
N THR A 43 13.15 5.70 -5.10
CA THR A 43 13.57 7.06 -5.44
C THR A 43 14.81 7.50 -4.68
N ASN A 44 15.21 6.76 -3.64
CA ASN A 44 16.23 7.17 -2.69
C ASN A 44 17.56 6.45 -2.93
N ALA A 45 18.66 7.15 -2.66
CA ALA A 45 19.98 6.54 -2.68
C ALA A 45 20.09 5.49 -1.57
N LEU A 46 20.66 4.32 -1.90
CA LEU A 46 20.98 3.30 -0.91
C LEU A 46 22.08 3.80 0.02
N SER A 47 21.87 3.69 1.33
CA SER A 47 22.96 3.76 2.30
C SER A 47 23.02 2.46 3.08
N VAL A 48 24.11 1.72 2.83
CA VAL A 48 24.44 0.52 3.60
C VAL A 48 25.15 0.99 4.86
N ALA A 49 24.53 0.78 6.02
CA ALA A 49 25.07 1.19 7.31
C ALA A 49 26.14 0.21 7.80
N ARG A 50 25.90 -1.10 7.62
CA ARG A 50 26.79 -2.17 8.04
C ARG A 50 26.46 -3.49 7.35
N THR A 51 27.45 -4.38 7.30
CA THR A 51 27.33 -5.73 6.75
C THR A 51 27.59 -6.79 7.82
N GLY A 52 27.13 -8.00 7.60
CA GLY A 52 27.28 -9.12 8.53
C GLY A 52 26.87 -10.45 7.92
N SER A 53 26.90 -11.51 8.72
CA SER A 53 26.37 -12.82 8.37
C SER A 53 25.12 -13.12 9.21
N ALA A 54 24.18 -13.85 8.64
CA ALA A 54 22.97 -14.27 9.34
C ALA A 54 22.77 -15.77 9.18
N GLU A 55 22.54 -16.45 10.29
CA GLU A 55 22.14 -17.86 10.30
C GLU A 55 20.61 -17.93 10.29
N VAL A 56 20.05 -18.44 9.19
CA VAL A 56 18.61 -18.48 8.95
C VAL A 56 17.97 -19.65 9.70
N ARG A 57 16.94 -19.37 10.50
CA ARG A 57 16.19 -20.40 11.24
C ARG A 57 14.94 -20.85 10.51
N SER A 58 14.15 -19.89 10.04
CA SER A 58 12.88 -20.14 9.36
C SER A 58 12.56 -19.01 8.41
N CYS A 59 11.95 -19.33 7.27
CA CYS A 59 11.47 -18.36 6.31
C CYS A 59 9.99 -18.59 6.02
N SER A 60 9.25 -17.50 5.89
CA SER A 60 7.86 -17.50 5.43
C SER A 60 7.68 -16.47 4.33
N ALA A 61 6.85 -16.78 3.35
CA ALA A 61 6.44 -15.80 2.35
C ALA A 61 5.54 -14.73 3.01
N ASP A 62 5.73 -13.47 2.63
CA ASP A 62 5.04 -12.33 3.25
C ASP A 62 3.69 -12.05 2.55
N PRO A 63 2.54 -12.29 3.20
CA PRO A 63 1.24 -12.03 2.60
C PRO A 63 1.00 -10.53 2.36
N LEU A 64 1.63 -9.64 3.13
CA LEU A 64 1.50 -8.19 2.93
C LEU A 64 2.22 -7.72 1.67
N ARG A 65 3.14 -8.52 1.14
CA ARG A 65 3.85 -8.26 -0.12
C ARG A 65 3.44 -9.27 -1.20
N LEU A 66 2.18 -9.71 -1.16
CA LEU A 66 1.58 -10.63 -2.13
C LEU A 66 2.40 -11.91 -2.36
N TRP A 67 3.06 -12.41 -1.30
CA TRP A 67 3.96 -13.57 -1.35
C TRP A 67 5.13 -13.43 -2.33
N LEU A 68 5.40 -12.23 -2.84
CA LEU A 68 6.52 -11.97 -3.76
C LEU A 68 7.87 -11.91 -3.04
N THR A 69 7.85 -11.60 -1.73
CA THR A 69 9.05 -11.55 -0.89
C THR A 69 8.92 -12.53 0.28
N SER A 70 10.07 -12.98 0.79
CA SER A 70 10.18 -13.78 2.00
C SER A 70 10.69 -12.94 3.17
N VAL A 71 10.21 -13.28 4.36
CA VAL A 71 10.75 -12.78 5.63
C VAL A 71 11.31 -13.97 6.37
N CYS A 72 12.58 -13.88 6.74
CA CYS A 72 13.29 -14.95 7.43
C CYS A 72 13.69 -14.49 8.84
N ASP A 73 13.38 -15.31 9.85
CA ASP A 73 13.91 -15.13 11.19
C ASP A 73 15.33 -15.70 11.23
N ALA A 74 16.31 -14.84 11.55
CA ALA A 74 17.71 -15.20 11.53
C ALA A 74 18.48 -14.63 12.73
N GLN A 75 19.57 -15.29 13.09
CA GLN A 75 20.54 -14.77 14.05
C GLN A 75 21.62 -14.02 13.28
N VAL A 76 21.63 -12.70 13.38
CA VAL A 76 22.57 -11.85 12.67
C VAL A 76 23.79 -11.58 13.54
N ARG A 77 24.97 -11.81 12.97
CA ARG A 77 26.27 -11.42 13.50
C ARG A 77 26.88 -10.34 12.62
N TRP A 78 27.10 -9.16 13.17
CA TRP A 78 27.66 -8.03 12.44
C TRP A 78 29.18 -8.13 12.36
N ALA A 79 29.77 -7.61 11.28
CA ALA A 79 31.22 -7.54 11.16
C ALA A 79 31.80 -6.71 12.31
N GLY A 80 32.75 -7.29 13.05
CA GLY A 80 33.37 -6.66 14.23
C GLY A 80 32.61 -6.85 15.55
N GLU A 81 31.42 -7.47 15.55
CA GLU A 81 30.67 -7.80 16.76
C GLU A 81 30.73 -9.32 17.07
N SER A 82 30.89 -9.67 18.34
CA SER A 82 30.84 -11.07 18.81
C SER A 82 29.42 -11.54 19.13
N THR A 83 28.50 -10.61 19.37
CA THR A 83 27.12 -10.89 19.77
C THR A 83 26.24 -11.17 18.56
N THR A 84 25.51 -12.28 18.61
CA THR A 84 24.43 -12.56 17.67
C THR A 84 23.14 -11.90 18.14
N VAL A 85 22.38 -11.33 17.21
CA VAL A 85 21.10 -10.66 17.49
C VAL A 85 20.02 -11.26 16.60
N ALA A 86 18.91 -11.68 17.22
CA ALA A 86 17.75 -12.15 16.48
C ALA A 86 17.10 -11.00 15.70
N ARG A 87 17.00 -11.13 14.38
CA ARG A 87 16.39 -10.14 13.48
C ARG A 87 15.62 -10.81 12.36
N ARG A 88 14.62 -10.09 11.86
CA ARG A 88 13.95 -10.43 10.61
C ARG A 88 14.76 -9.90 9.44
N VAL A 89 15.10 -10.79 8.51
CA VAL A 89 15.81 -10.51 7.27
C VAL A 89 14.81 -10.56 6.13
N HIS A 90 14.70 -9.48 5.38
CA HIS A 90 13.87 -9.46 4.16
C HIS A 90 14.67 -9.99 2.98
N SER A 91 14.06 -10.88 2.21
CA SER A 91 14.62 -11.44 0.98
C SER A 91 13.56 -11.53 -0.12
N THR A 92 14.02 -11.68 -1.35
CA THR A 92 13.15 -11.89 -2.52
C THR A 92 12.93 -13.37 -2.86
N HIS A 93 13.62 -14.25 -2.14
CA HIS A 93 13.59 -15.69 -2.31
C HIS A 93 13.85 -16.36 -0.94
N PRO A 94 13.42 -17.60 -0.71
CA PRO A 94 13.68 -18.29 0.55
C PRO A 94 15.18 -18.46 0.78
N LEU A 95 15.67 -18.03 1.95
CA LEU A 95 17.06 -18.18 2.36
C LEU A 95 17.23 -19.44 3.20
N SER A 96 18.43 -20.04 3.19
CA SER A 96 18.78 -21.16 4.06
C SER A 96 20.26 -21.13 4.42
N GLY A 97 20.60 -21.67 5.60
CA GLY A 97 21.98 -21.71 6.09
C GLY A 97 22.50 -20.34 6.52
N THR A 98 23.81 -20.13 6.33
CA THR A 98 24.47 -18.84 6.65
C THR A 98 24.51 -17.98 5.40
N VAL A 99 23.91 -16.80 5.46
CA VAL A 99 23.85 -15.84 4.35
C VAL A 99 24.46 -14.49 4.73
N GLU A 100 24.95 -13.75 3.75
CA GLU A 100 25.39 -12.38 3.97
C GLU A 100 24.19 -11.43 4.04
N VAL A 101 24.21 -10.52 5.00
CA VAL A 101 23.15 -9.54 5.23
C VAL A 101 23.71 -8.14 5.37
N GLN A 102 22.84 -7.18 5.06
CA GLN A 102 23.16 -5.76 5.11
C GLN A 102 22.10 -5.02 5.91
N LEU A 103 22.53 -4.10 6.77
CA LEU A 103 21.65 -3.12 7.37
C LEU A 103 21.52 -1.94 6.41
N ARG A 104 20.35 -1.77 5.82
CA ARG A 104 20.04 -0.61 4.97
C ARG A 104 19.35 0.44 5.82
N ASN A 105 19.79 1.69 5.69
CA ASN A 105 18.98 2.80 6.15
C ASN A 105 18.05 3.18 5.00
N GLU A 106 16.77 2.93 5.18
CA GLU A 106 15.74 3.44 4.28
C GLU A 106 15.66 4.95 4.54
N GLY A 107 16.25 5.71 3.62
CA GLY A 107 16.27 7.15 3.71
C GLY A 107 14.92 7.72 3.26
N HIS A 108 14.04 8.09 4.20
CA HIS A 108 13.26 9.33 4.03
C HIS A 108 12.60 9.83 5.31
N SER A 109 12.97 11.04 5.73
CA SER A 109 12.00 12.05 6.13
C SER A 109 12.60 13.44 6.00
N ARG A 110 12.10 14.25 5.05
CA ARG A 110 12.26 15.72 5.10
C ARG A 110 11.54 16.36 6.30
N ASN A 111 10.72 15.59 7.03
CA ASN A 111 9.91 16.00 8.17
C ASN A 111 10.18 15.16 9.45
N GLY A 112 11.46 14.86 9.77
CA GLY A 112 11.85 14.34 11.09
C GLY A 112 11.33 12.95 11.50
N GLY A 113 10.71 12.20 10.59
CA GLY A 113 10.31 10.80 10.79
C GLY A 113 11.52 9.86 10.81
N ARG A 114 11.61 9.05 11.87
CA ARG A 114 12.62 8.01 12.11
C ARG A 114 13.06 7.32 10.80
N SER A 115 14.34 7.43 10.46
CA SER A 115 14.94 6.60 9.40
C SER A 115 14.76 5.13 9.78
N GLY A 116 14.01 4.40 8.96
CA GLY A 116 13.79 2.98 9.12
C GLY A 116 15.10 2.24 8.86
N ARG A 117 15.57 1.45 9.83
CA ARG A 117 16.70 0.55 9.62
C ARG A 117 16.15 -0.85 9.37
N THR A 118 16.38 -1.38 8.18
CA THR A 118 15.91 -2.71 7.77
C THR A 118 17.08 -3.61 7.47
N VAL A 119 16.99 -4.87 7.91
CA VAL A 119 18.00 -5.90 7.60
C VAL A 119 17.51 -6.66 6.38
N VAL A 120 18.34 -6.69 5.35
CA VAL A 120 18.03 -7.37 4.09
C VAL A 120 19.17 -8.32 3.72
N ALA A 121 18.88 -9.29 2.87
CA ALA A 121 19.91 -10.10 2.24
C ALA A 121 20.88 -9.24 1.41
N ALA A 122 22.14 -9.63 1.31
CA ALA A 122 23.15 -8.86 0.56
C ALA A 122 22.83 -8.73 -0.93
N ASP A 123 22.14 -9.72 -1.50
CA ASP A 123 21.70 -9.78 -2.88
C ASP A 123 20.30 -9.16 -3.11
N TYR A 124 19.71 -8.54 -2.08
CA TYR A 124 18.41 -7.88 -2.21
C TYR A 124 18.48 -6.79 -3.29
N PRO A 125 17.62 -6.83 -4.33
CA PRO A 125 17.74 -5.95 -5.47
C PRO A 125 17.59 -4.48 -5.04
N HIS A 126 18.23 -3.61 -5.78
CA HIS A 126 18.14 -2.17 -5.56
C HIS A 126 18.30 -1.45 -6.89
N HIS A 127 17.26 -0.74 -7.30
CA HIS A 127 17.25 0.06 -8.52
C HIS A 127 16.80 1.47 -8.17
N GLN A 128 17.73 2.42 -8.24
CA GLN A 128 17.43 3.83 -8.05
C GLN A 128 16.98 4.45 -9.39
N ASP A 129 15.71 4.31 -9.72
CA ASP A 129 15.13 4.88 -10.92
C ASP A 129 13.79 5.55 -10.59
N GLY A 130 13.84 6.85 -10.33
CA GLY A 130 12.67 7.64 -9.98
C GLY A 130 11.67 7.78 -11.14
N ALA A 131 12.13 7.73 -12.39
CA ALA A 131 11.25 7.81 -13.55
C ALA A 131 10.47 6.50 -13.70
N LEU A 132 11.16 5.36 -13.66
CA LEU A 132 10.51 4.05 -13.66
C LEU A 132 9.59 3.88 -12.45
N TYR A 133 10.00 4.33 -11.27
CA TYR A 133 9.16 4.35 -10.06
C TYR A 133 7.84 5.08 -10.31
N PHE A 134 7.92 6.31 -10.84
CA PHE A 134 6.73 7.11 -11.10
C PHE A 134 5.82 6.50 -12.17
N VAL A 135 6.40 5.94 -13.23
CA VAL A 135 5.65 5.26 -14.31
C VAL A 135 4.93 4.03 -13.77
N VAL A 136 5.61 3.18 -12.99
CA VAL A 136 5.02 1.96 -12.43
C VAL A 136 3.95 2.31 -11.39
N MET A 137 4.22 3.28 -10.50
CA MET A 137 3.25 3.76 -9.51
C MET A 137 1.99 4.31 -10.18
N THR A 138 2.15 5.24 -11.12
CA THR A 138 1.03 5.88 -11.81
C THR A 138 0.29 4.88 -12.69
N GLY A 139 1.00 3.97 -13.35
CA GLY A 139 0.44 2.93 -14.20
C GLY A 139 -0.42 1.94 -13.41
N ILE A 140 0.10 1.39 -12.31
CA ILE A 140 -0.63 0.41 -11.49
C ILE A 140 -1.81 1.08 -10.76
N CYS A 141 -1.57 2.19 -10.08
CA CYS A 141 -2.62 2.86 -9.30
C CYS A 141 -3.67 3.52 -10.20
N GLY A 142 -3.24 4.24 -11.23
CA GLY A 142 -4.13 4.88 -12.20
C GLY A 142 -4.89 3.87 -13.05
N GLY A 143 -4.22 2.81 -13.50
CA GLY A 143 -4.84 1.70 -14.20
C GLY A 143 -5.88 0.98 -13.33
N GLY A 144 -5.55 0.71 -12.06
CA GLY A 144 -6.48 0.17 -11.08
C GLY A 144 -7.72 1.05 -10.90
N LEU A 145 -7.54 2.36 -10.69
CA LEU A 145 -8.66 3.31 -10.56
C LEU A 145 -9.56 3.30 -11.80
N ALA A 146 -8.98 3.41 -12.99
CA ALA A 146 -9.73 3.41 -14.25
C ALA A 146 -10.52 2.10 -14.42
N LEU A 147 -9.87 0.96 -14.17
CA LEU A 147 -10.50 -0.36 -14.20
C LEU A 147 -11.66 -0.44 -13.20
N GLY A 148 -11.46 0.03 -11.97
CA GLY A 148 -12.50 0.04 -10.93
C GLY A 148 -13.70 0.92 -11.29
N ILE A 149 -13.49 2.08 -11.92
CA ILE A 149 -14.59 2.94 -12.40
C ILE A 149 -15.39 2.24 -13.50
N VAL A 150 -14.71 1.58 -14.44
CA VAL A 150 -15.36 0.83 -15.53
C VAL A 150 -16.18 -0.33 -14.95
N LEU A 151 -15.59 -1.16 -14.08
CA LEU A 151 -16.29 -2.27 -13.43
C LEU A 151 -17.43 -1.79 -12.55
N GLY A 152 -17.23 -0.72 -11.78
CA GLY A 152 -18.27 -0.15 -10.94
C GLY A 152 -19.43 0.42 -11.75
N SER A 153 -19.14 0.99 -12.92
CA SER A 153 -20.17 1.43 -13.87
C SER A 153 -20.96 0.25 -14.43
N LEU A 154 -20.30 -0.86 -14.78
CA LEU A 154 -20.97 -2.10 -15.21
C LEU A 154 -21.83 -2.69 -14.08
N LEU A 155 -21.29 -2.75 -12.86
CA LEU A 155 -22.00 -3.25 -11.69
C LEU A 155 -23.24 -2.39 -11.38
N SER A 156 -23.15 -1.07 -11.54
CA SER A 156 -24.27 -0.14 -11.39
C SER A 156 -25.38 -0.32 -12.44
N LYS A 157 -25.12 -1.04 -13.54
CA LYS A 157 -26.14 -1.44 -14.52
C LYS A 157 -26.84 -2.73 -14.12
N LEU A 158 -26.18 -3.60 -13.36
CA LEU A 158 -26.72 -4.88 -12.91
C LEU A 158 -27.53 -4.75 -11.62
N LEU A 159 -27.25 -3.73 -10.80
CA LEU A 159 -27.99 -3.49 -9.57
C LEU A 159 -29.39 -2.95 -9.88
N PRO A 160 -30.45 -3.51 -9.26
CA PRO A 160 -31.81 -3.01 -9.45
C PRO A 160 -31.93 -1.56 -8.96
N PRO A 161 -32.81 -0.75 -9.57
CA PRO A 161 -32.98 0.64 -9.18
C PRO A 161 -33.43 0.72 -7.72
N ARG A 162 -32.61 1.33 -6.85
CA ARG A 162 -33.00 1.60 -5.47
C ARG A 162 -34.20 2.56 -5.48
N ARG A 163 -35.27 2.17 -4.79
CA ARG A 163 -36.41 3.06 -4.55
C ARG A 163 -35.88 4.31 -3.84
N PRO A 164 -36.19 5.53 -4.30
CA PRO A 164 -35.73 6.73 -3.63
C PRO A 164 -36.30 6.73 -2.22
N GLU A 165 -35.41 6.62 -1.24
CA GLU A 165 -35.76 6.71 0.16
C GLU A 165 -36.25 8.13 0.37
N ARG A 166 -37.57 8.30 0.49
CA ARG A 166 -38.16 9.59 0.82
C ARG A 166 -37.70 9.92 2.23
N LEU A 167 -36.58 10.65 2.34
CA LEU A 167 -36.18 11.34 3.55
C LEU A 167 -37.33 12.26 3.93
N ARG A 168 -38.25 11.76 4.76
CA ARG A 168 -39.27 12.58 5.42
C ARG A 168 -38.50 13.48 6.37
N LEU A 169 -38.07 14.64 5.87
CA LEU A 169 -37.56 15.72 6.70
C LEU A 169 -38.68 16.08 7.68
N ARG A 170 -38.50 15.66 8.93
CA ARG A 170 -39.39 16.02 10.04
C ARG A 170 -39.32 17.56 10.11
N PRO A 171 -40.43 18.29 9.92
CA PRO A 171 -40.37 19.74 9.84
C PRO A 171 -39.79 20.28 11.14
N LEU A 172 -38.65 20.96 11.05
CA LEU A 172 -38.03 21.68 12.16
C LEU A 172 -39.03 22.72 12.65
N ARG A 173 -39.56 22.47 13.84
CA ARG A 173 -40.51 23.34 14.55
C ARG A 173 -39.81 24.69 14.76
N ARG A 174 -40.15 25.69 13.95
CA ARG A 174 -39.65 27.07 14.11
C ARG A 174 -40.01 27.55 15.51
N LEU A 175 -39.00 27.70 16.37
CA LEU A 175 -39.12 28.39 17.64
C LEU A 175 -39.42 29.87 17.34
N ARG A 176 -40.70 30.24 17.46
CA ARG A 176 -41.19 31.61 17.32
C ARG A 176 -40.76 32.39 18.57
N ARG A 177 -39.68 33.17 18.44
CA ARG A 177 -39.20 34.09 19.47
C ARG A 177 -40.23 35.22 19.60
N LYS A 178 -41.00 35.25 20.71
CA LYS A 178 -41.85 36.38 21.06
C LYS A 178 -40.94 37.53 21.54
N ARG A 179 -41.12 38.72 20.98
CA ARG A 179 -40.78 39.99 21.62
C ARG A 179 -42.03 40.50 22.30
#